data_AF-A0ABD0RUR2-F1
#
_entry.id   AF-A0ABD0RUR2-F1
#
_cell.length_a   1.000
_cell.length_b   1.000
_cell.length_c   1.000
_cell.angle_alpha   90.00
_cell.angle_beta   90.00
_cell.angle_gamma   90.00
#
_symmetry.space_group_name_H-M   'P 1'
#
loop_
_entity.id
_entity.type
_entity.pdbx_description
1 polymer ?
#
loop_
_entity_poly.entity_id
_entity_poly.type
_entity_poly.pdbx_seq_one_letter_code
_entity_poly.pdbx_strand_id
1 'polypeptide(L)' 'ALVTVNGHRRESVDIRCPYESGYESYSKYFCKGEFLFGIFGNKHIMVESGSPAKDERFSLTDNTTTRVFTITITDLNRG' A
#
# COMPACT_ATOMS: atom_id res chain seq x y z
N ALA A 1 -9.37 -7.21 8.66
CA ALA A 1 -10.04 -8.16 7.74
C ALA A 1 -9.10 -8.50 6.60
N LEU A 2 -9.12 -9.73 6.10
CA LEU A 2 -8.38 -10.09 4.88
C LEU A 2 -9.13 -9.53 3.68
N VAL A 3 -8.43 -8.81 2.81
CA VAL A 3 -8.98 -8.30 1.55
C VAL A 3 -8.25 -9.00 0.40
N THR A 4 -9.01 -9.56 -0.54
CA THR A 4 -8.46 -10.15 -1.76
C THR A 4 -8.83 -9.26 -2.94
N VAL A 5 -7.83 -8.83 -3.69
CA VAL A 5 -7.99 -8.03 -4.91
C VAL A 5 -7.42 -8.84 -6.08
N ASN A 6 -8.23 -9.03 -7.12
CA ASN A 6 -7.81 -9.69 -8.35
C ASN A 6 -7.60 -8.63 -9.43
N GLY A 7 -6.60 -8.82 -10.29
CA GLY A 7 -6.37 -7.97 -11.45
C GLY A 7 -5.74 -8.77 -12.58
N HIS A 8 -5.78 -8.20 -13.79
CA HIS A 8 -5.15 -8.81 -14.95
C HIS A 8 -3.73 -8.29 -15.17
N ARG A 9 -2.94 -9.09 -15.88
CA ARG A 9 -1.56 -8.74 -16.17
C ARG A 9 -1.50 -7.43 -16.99
N ARG A 10 -0.59 -6.52 -16.61
CA ARG A 10 -0.35 -5.18 -17.14
C ARG A 10 -1.42 -4.13 -16.81
N GLU A 11 -2.51 -4.52 -16.14
CA GLU A 11 -3.52 -3.57 -15.68
C GLU A 11 -3.12 -2.92 -14.35
N SER A 12 -3.87 -1.91 -13.97
CA SER A 12 -3.74 -1.26 -12.66
C SER A 12 -4.80 -1.79 -11.70
N VAL A 13 -4.45 -1.93 -10.43
CA VAL A 13 -5.39 -2.26 -9.35
C VAL A 13 -5.29 -1.25 -8.23
N ASP A 14 -6.45 -0.92 -7.65
CA ASP A 14 -6.56 -0.08 -6.46
C ASP A 14 -6.97 -0.92 -5.25
N ILE A 15 -6.21 -0.78 -4.17
CA ILE A 15 -6.46 -1.44 -2.89
C ILE A 15 -6.81 -0.36 -1.89
N ARG A 16 -8.05 -0.39 -1.37
CA ARG A 16 -8.55 0.58 -0.41
C ARG A 16 -8.40 0.03 1.00
N CYS A 17 -7.73 0.79 1.86
CA CYS A 17 -7.43 0.41 3.24
C CYS A 17 -8.02 1.43 4.21
N PRO A 18 -9.24 1.18 4.72
CA PRO A 18 -9.81 1.99 5.80
C PRO A 18 -9.00 1.85 7.09
N TYR A 19 -8.96 2.91 7.90
CA TYR A 19 -8.33 2.92 9.21
C TYR A 19 -9.17 3.66 10.26
N GLU A 20 -8.88 3.40 11.53
CA GLU A 20 -9.60 3.98 12.66
C GLU A 20 -9.21 5.44 12.90
N SER A 21 -10.07 6.18 13.60
CA SER A 21 -9.73 7.56 13.97
C SER A 21 -8.56 7.60 14.95
N GLY A 22 -7.74 8.64 14.87
CA GLY A 22 -6.49 8.80 15.62
C GLY A 22 -5.24 8.45 14.81
N TYR A 23 -5.38 7.82 13.63
CA TYR A 23 -4.27 7.47 12.75
C TYR A 23 -4.07 8.44 11.57
N GLU A 24 -4.80 9.55 11.51
CA GLU A 24 -4.77 10.51 10.40
C GLU A 24 -3.39 11.17 10.23
N SER A 25 -2.64 11.36 11.32
CA SER A 25 -1.28 11.94 11.30
C SER A 25 -0.16 10.92 11.13
N TYR A 26 -0.47 9.62 11.14
CA TYR A 26 0.52 8.55 11.04
C TYR A 26 0.81 8.23 9.59
N SER A 27 2.09 8.00 9.27
CA SER A 27 2.49 7.48 7.97
C SER A 27 1.79 6.15 7.68
N LYS A 28 1.36 5.99 6.43
CA LYS A 28 0.82 4.73 5.90
C LYS A 28 1.85 4.06 5.03
N TYR A 29 1.88 2.73 5.08
CA TYR A 29 2.89 1.93 4.39
C TYR A 29 2.23 0.83 3.59
N PHE A 30 2.78 0.55 2.41
CA PHE A 30 2.48 -0.67 1.66
C PHE A 30 3.71 -1.57 1.63
N CYS A 31 3.56 -2.81 2.09
CA CYS A 31 4.61 -3.81 2.12
C CYS A 31 4.33 -4.92 1.10
N LYS A 32 5.37 -5.37 0.38
CA LYS A 32 5.28 -6.54 -0.52
C LYS A 32 5.93 -7.77 0.14
N GLY A 33 5.20 -8.88 0.19
CA GLY A 33 5.62 -10.16 0.79
C GLY A 33 5.10 -10.36 2.21
N GLU A 34 5.46 -11.48 2.83
CA GLU A 34 5.06 -11.74 4.21
C GLU A 34 5.78 -10.76 5.16
N PHE A 35 4.98 -9.91 5.80
CA PHE A 35 5.48 -9.00 6.82
C PHE A 35 5.57 -9.75 8.15
N LEU A 36 6.74 -10.33 8.44
CA LEU A 36 7.03 -10.84 9.78
C LEU A 36 7.55 -9.67 10.63
N PHE A 37 6.66 -9.12 11.46
CA PHE A 37 6.96 -8.06 12.43
C PHE A 37 8.22 -8.43 13.23
N GLY A 38 9.25 -7.58 13.16
CA GLY A 38 10.49 -7.71 13.93
C GLY A 38 11.69 -8.35 13.22
N ILE A 39 11.51 -9.04 12.07
CA ILE A 39 12.63 -9.73 11.38
C ILE A 39 13.07 -9.01 10.10
N PHE A 40 12.14 -8.44 9.32
CA PHE A 40 12.43 -8.06 7.93
C PHE A 40 12.61 -6.56 7.65
N GLY A 41 12.46 -5.69 8.66
CA GLY A 41 12.75 -4.25 8.55
C GLY A 41 12.07 -3.53 7.38
N ASN A 42 12.55 -2.32 7.08
CA ASN A 42 12.04 -1.45 6.01
C ASN A 42 12.25 -2.03 4.59
N LYS A 43 12.87 -3.21 4.44
CA LYS A 43 13.23 -3.81 3.14
C LYS A 43 12.02 -4.13 2.28
N HIS A 44 10.87 -4.39 2.90
CA HIS A 44 9.62 -4.78 2.25
C HIS A 44 8.68 -3.60 1.95
N ILE A 45 8.99 -2.41 2.47
CA ILE A 45 8.19 -1.21 2.21
C ILE A 45 8.40 -0.81 0.75
N MET A 46 7.32 -0.83 -0.03
CA MET A 46 7.31 -0.41 -1.43
C MET A 46 7.00 1.08 -1.55
N VAL A 47 6.13 1.60 -0.68
CA VAL A 47 5.77 3.03 -0.65
C VAL A 47 5.30 3.44 0.76
N GLU A 48 5.68 4.65 1.16
CA GLU A 48 5.21 5.36 2.34
C GLU A 48 4.41 6.61 1.89
N SER A 49 3.34 6.92 2.59
CA SER A 49 2.54 8.14 2.34
C SER A 49 3.41 9.40 2.32
N GLY A 50 3.34 10.17 1.24
CA GLY A 50 4.07 11.42 1.09
C GLY A 50 5.55 11.28 0.73
N SER A 51 6.03 10.05 0.49
CA SER A 51 7.41 9.77 0.06
C SER A 51 7.43 9.11 -1.33
N PRO A 52 8.53 9.24 -2.09
CA PRO A 52 8.72 8.49 -3.33
C PRO A 52 8.65 6.99 -3.08
N ALA A 53 8.03 6.26 -4.01
CA ALA A 53 8.00 4.81 -3.98
C ALA A 53 9.37 4.20 -4.34
N LYS A 54 9.63 3.01 -3.82
CA LYS A 54 10.83 2.20 -4.15
C LYS A 54 10.78 1.64 -5.57
N ASP A 55 9.58 1.34 -6.05
CA ASP A 55 9.27 0.92 -7.43
C ASP A 55 8.11 1.82 -7.89
N GLU A 56 8.29 2.50 -9.03
CA GLU A 56 7.37 3.49 -9.58
C GLU A 56 5.98 2.92 -9.89
N ARG A 57 5.85 1.59 -9.96
CA ARG A 57 4.56 0.93 -10.14
C ARG A 57 3.66 1.01 -8.91
N PHE A 58 4.20 1.35 -7.75
CA PHE A 58 3.44 1.51 -6.53
C PHE A 58 3.24 2.98 -6.22
N SER A 59 2.01 3.36 -5.88
CA SER A 59 1.73 4.67 -5.30
C SER A 59 0.76 4.53 -4.13
N LEU A 60 0.81 5.50 -3.22
CA LEU A 60 -0.03 5.54 -2.04
C LEU A 60 -0.58 6.95 -1.86
N THR A 61 -1.90 7.05 -1.79
CA THR A 61 -2.61 8.27 -1.43
C THR A 61 -3.37 8.06 -0.13
N ASP A 62 -3.34 9.04 0.78
CA ASP A 62 -4.09 8.97 2.04
C ASP A 62 -5.18 10.05 2.05
N ASN A 63 -6.44 9.64 2.11
CA ASN A 63 -7.57 10.54 2.33
C ASN A 63 -7.95 10.50 3.81
N THR A 64 -7.42 11.46 4.57
CA THR A 64 -7.62 11.56 6.03
C THR A 64 -9.06 11.93 6.41
N THR A 65 -9.79 12.65 5.55
CA THR A 65 -11.21 12.98 5.78
C THR A 65 -12.09 11.73 5.83
N THR A 66 -11.82 10.77 4.93
CA THR A 66 -12.55 9.49 4.87
C THR A 66 -11.87 8.36 5.64
N ARG A 67 -10.64 8.60 6.14
CA ARG A 67 -9.75 7.62 6.76
C ARG A 67 -9.54 6.39 5.90
N VAL A 68 -9.25 6.61 4.62
CA VAL A 68 -8.94 5.54 3.66
C VAL A 68 -7.68 5.93 2.92
N PHE A 69 -6.64 5.11 3.06
CA PHE A 69 -5.51 5.18 2.14
C PHE A 69 -5.71 4.18 1.00
N THR A 70 -5.29 4.58 -0.19
CA THR A 70 -5.42 3.80 -1.42
C THR A 70 -4.03 3.52 -1.96
N ILE A 71 -3.74 2.23 -2.16
CA ILE A 71 -2.56 1.77 -2.87
C ILE A 71 -2.96 1.53 -4.31
N THR A 72 -2.25 2.13 -5.25
CA THR A 72 -2.37 1.80 -6.66
C THR A 72 -1.15 1.02 -7.10
N ILE A 73 -1.37 -0.12 -7.75
CA ILE A 73 -0.32 -0.94 -8.37
C ILE A 73 -0.55 -0.90 -9.87
N THR A 74 0.36 -0.31 -10.63
CA THR A 74 0.33 -0.28 -12.09
C THR A 74 1.19 -1.40 -12.69
N ASP A 75 0.99 -1.71 -13.97
CA ASP A 75 1.65 -2.81 -14.67
C ASP A 75 1.69 -4.10 -13.82
N LEU A 76 0.50 -4.55 -13.40
CA LEU A 76 0.37 -5.71 -12.54
C LEU A 76 1.02 -6.91 -13.23
N ASN A 77 2.02 -7.50 -12.60
CA ASN A 77 2.73 -8.65 -13.14
C ASN A 77 2.89 -9.72 -12.08
N ARG A 78 3.23 -10.93 -12.52
CA ARG A 78 3.67 -11.97 -11.58
C ARG A 78 4.99 -11.47 -11.01
N GLY A 79 4.91 -11.01 -9.77
CA GLY A 79 6.00 -10.37 -9.05
C GLY A 79 6.92 -11.33 -8.33
#